data_AF-A0A2E4ELK8-F1
#
_entry.id   AF-A0A2E4ELK8-F1
#
_cell.length_a   1.000
_cell.length_b   1.000
_cell.length_c   1.000
_cell.angle_alpha   90.00
_cell.angle_beta   90.00
_cell.angle_gamma   90.00
#
_symmetry.space_group_name_H-M   'P 1'
#
loop_
_entity.id
_entity.type
_entity.pdbx_description
1 polymer ?
#
loop_
_entity_poly.entity_id
_entity_poly.type
_entity_poly.pdbx_seq_one_letter_code
_entity_poly.pdbx_strand_id
1 'polypeptide(L)'
;MTLLESNFLPLFKGTFLYTVLGLVAIAIIVTVILYFRAQRMKRIYGVMEEPKKEFAWTFWIMLIAAGLAVFLIKEGLEGGVGMLNTLFFAAFPYITVAIFILGSIYRYRNTGFKVSSLSTQFLEGKQLFWGSQPFHWGILFLFVGHLVAFLFPRSVIGWNGEPVRLLILEISSFVFALSALYGLIVLIYRRLGTRRISMVTNKMDMLVYVVLFTQITSGLGIALFARWGSTWFASTLTPYLRSIFAFNPDIAAVTAMPWFVQVHIISAFFIIAVIPFSRFMHFLVAPIDYIWRNYQVVVWNYNRKLIRKSTRHTFGRKIKNH
;
A
#
# COMPACT_ATOMS: atom_id res chain seq x y z
N MET A 1 36.97 -11.75 -31.49
CA MET A 1 35.84 -12.44 -30.82
C MET A 1 34.72 -11.43 -30.69
N THR A 2 34.21 -11.04 -31.86
CA THR A 2 33.38 -9.87 -32.15
C THR A 2 32.76 -10.23 -33.48
N LEU A 3 31.42 -10.13 -33.62
CA LEU A 3 30.56 -10.42 -34.79
C LEU A 3 29.37 -11.36 -34.52
N LEU A 4 28.93 -11.56 -33.26
CA LEU A 4 27.72 -12.36 -32.96
C LEU A 4 26.63 -11.67 -32.11
N GLU A 5 26.75 -10.38 -31.79
CA GLU A 5 25.77 -9.71 -30.90
C GLU A 5 24.90 -8.62 -31.55
N SER A 6 25.08 -8.24 -32.81
CA SER A 6 24.39 -7.06 -33.36
C SER A 6 23.07 -7.31 -34.09
N ASN A 7 22.64 -8.56 -34.30
CA ASN A 7 21.50 -8.85 -35.19
C ASN A 7 20.25 -9.45 -34.51
N PHE A 8 20.25 -9.65 -33.19
CA PHE A 8 19.10 -10.25 -32.50
C PHE A 8 18.03 -9.25 -32.00
N LEU A 9 18.33 -7.94 -31.94
CA LEU A 9 17.42 -6.93 -31.38
C LEU A 9 16.43 -6.22 -32.34
N PRO A 10 16.61 -6.12 -33.68
CA PRO A 10 15.63 -5.42 -34.52
C PRO A 10 14.38 -6.28 -34.83
N LEU A 11 14.52 -7.61 -34.85
CA LEU A 11 13.44 -8.53 -35.23
C LEU A 11 12.33 -8.62 -34.16
N PHE A 12 12.69 -8.41 -32.88
CA PHE A 12 11.75 -8.49 -31.76
C PHE A 12 10.91 -7.23 -31.56
N LYS A 13 11.36 -6.04 -31.98
CA LYS A 13 10.57 -4.79 -31.78
C LYS A 13 9.30 -4.75 -32.63
N GLY A 14 9.38 -5.22 -33.88
CA GLY A 14 8.22 -5.28 -34.78
C GLY A 14 7.28 -6.43 -34.42
N THR A 15 7.82 -7.65 -34.25
CA THR A 15 7.03 -8.87 -33.99
C THR A 15 6.36 -8.86 -32.61
N PHE A 16 6.99 -8.29 -31.59
CA PHE A 16 6.38 -8.14 -30.26
C PHE A 16 5.15 -7.24 -30.29
N LEU A 17 5.20 -6.13 -31.03
CA LEU A 17 4.05 -5.23 -31.16
C LEU A 17 2.87 -5.91 -31.86
N TYR A 18 3.11 -6.63 -32.96
CA TYR A 18 2.04 -7.35 -33.68
C TYR A 18 1.47 -8.53 -32.89
N THR A 19 2.29 -9.24 -32.12
CA THR A 19 1.80 -10.32 -31.24
C THR A 19 0.96 -9.78 -30.09
N VAL A 20 1.36 -8.66 -29.47
CA VAL A 20 0.57 -7.98 -28.44
C VAL A 20 -0.75 -7.46 -29.02
N LEU A 21 -0.74 -6.83 -30.19
CA LEU A 21 -1.95 -6.36 -30.87
C LEU A 21 -2.88 -7.52 -31.25
N GLY A 22 -2.34 -8.64 -31.71
CA GLY A 22 -3.11 -9.86 -32.01
C GLY A 22 -3.78 -10.45 -30.76
N LEU A 23 -3.06 -10.52 -29.64
CA LEU A 23 -3.62 -11.00 -28.37
C LEU A 23 -4.72 -10.07 -27.83
N VAL A 24 -4.55 -8.75 -27.97
CA VAL A 24 -5.56 -7.76 -27.61
C VAL A 24 -6.81 -7.89 -28.49
N ALA A 25 -6.66 -8.06 -29.80
CA ALA A 25 -7.79 -8.27 -30.71
C ALA A 25 -8.56 -9.56 -30.38
N ILE A 26 -7.86 -10.66 -30.09
CA ILE A 26 -8.48 -11.92 -29.66
C ILE A 26 -9.23 -11.73 -28.33
N ALA A 27 -8.63 -11.04 -27.36
CA ALA A 27 -9.27 -10.76 -26.08
C ALA A 27 -10.55 -9.92 -26.25
N ILE A 28 -10.54 -8.92 -27.13
CA ILE A 28 -11.73 -8.12 -27.47
C ILE A 28 -12.81 -9.00 -28.10
N ILE A 29 -12.46 -9.82 -29.11
CA ILE A 29 -13.40 -10.72 -29.79
C ILE A 29 -14.03 -11.70 -28.79
N VAL A 30 -13.22 -12.33 -27.95
CA VAL A 30 -13.71 -13.27 -26.92
C VAL A 30 -14.63 -12.55 -25.94
N THR A 31 -14.28 -11.34 -25.49
CA THR A 31 -15.11 -10.55 -24.58
C THR A 31 -16.45 -10.17 -25.22
N VAL A 32 -16.45 -9.78 -26.49
CA VAL A 32 -17.66 -9.47 -27.27
C VAL A 32 -18.55 -10.71 -27.43
N ILE A 33 -17.97 -11.86 -27.76
CA ILE A 33 -18.70 -13.13 -27.87
C ILE A 33 -19.33 -13.51 -26.52
N LEU A 34 -18.56 -13.42 -25.43
CA LEU A 34 -19.05 -13.71 -24.09
C LEU A 34 -20.16 -12.74 -23.66
N TYR A 35 -20.04 -11.45 -24.00
CA TYR A 35 -21.07 -10.44 -23.75
C TYR A 35 -22.37 -10.78 -24.49
N PHE A 36 -22.32 -11.05 -25.79
CA PHE A 36 -23.51 -11.41 -26.57
C PHE A 36 -24.12 -12.75 -26.12
N ARG A 37 -23.28 -13.73 -25.74
CA ARG A 37 -23.75 -15.00 -25.17
C ARG A 37 -24.46 -14.78 -23.85
N ALA A 38 -23.91 -13.94 -22.96
CA ALA A 38 -24.54 -13.58 -21.70
C ALA A 38 -25.88 -12.86 -21.90
N GLN A 39 -25.97 -11.92 -22.85
CA GLN A 39 -27.23 -11.24 -23.20
C GLN A 39 -28.27 -12.21 -23.77
N ARG A 40 -27.86 -13.18 -24.59
CA ARG A 40 -28.75 -14.22 -25.12
C ARG A 40 -29.28 -15.13 -24.01
N MET A 41 -28.42 -15.54 -23.08
CA MET A 41 -28.81 -16.36 -21.93
C MET A 41 -29.78 -15.62 -21.01
N LYS A 42 -29.57 -14.32 -20.75
CA LYS A 42 -30.50 -13.48 -19.97
C LYS A 42 -31.88 -13.36 -20.63
N ARG A 43 -31.93 -13.38 -21.96
CA ARG A 43 -33.19 -13.35 -22.73
C ARG A 43 -33.94 -14.69 -22.69
N ILE A 44 -33.23 -15.82 -22.57
CA ILE A 44 -33.80 -17.18 -22.57
C ILE A 44 -34.24 -17.62 -21.16
N TYR A 45 -33.43 -17.35 -20.13
CA TYR A 45 -33.63 -17.89 -18.78
C TYR A 45 -34.16 -16.88 -17.76
N GLY A 46 -34.45 -15.63 -18.16
CA GLY A 46 -34.94 -14.58 -17.26
C GLY A 46 -33.84 -13.96 -16.37
N VAL A 47 -34.24 -13.43 -15.20
CA VAL A 47 -33.32 -12.82 -14.23
C VAL A 47 -32.52 -13.92 -13.54
N MET A 48 -31.34 -14.21 -14.06
CA MET A 48 -30.36 -15.08 -13.40
C MET A 48 -29.92 -14.43 -12.09
N GLU A 49 -29.57 -15.25 -11.08
CA GLU A 49 -28.84 -14.76 -9.89
C GLU A 49 -27.71 -13.85 -10.35
N GLU A 50 -27.53 -12.70 -9.69
CA GLU A 50 -26.48 -11.76 -10.10
C GLU A 50 -25.15 -12.51 -10.23
N PRO A 51 -24.48 -12.39 -11.39
CA PRO A 51 -23.23 -13.09 -11.62
C PRO A 51 -22.27 -12.72 -10.50
N LYS A 52 -21.61 -13.74 -9.95
CA LYS A 52 -20.58 -13.60 -8.93
C LYS A 52 -19.66 -12.44 -9.30
N LYS A 53 -19.51 -11.43 -8.43
CA LYS A 53 -18.50 -10.38 -8.66
C LYS A 53 -17.12 -11.03 -8.63
N GLU A 54 -16.57 -11.31 -9.80
CA GLU A 54 -15.27 -11.96 -9.95
C GLU A 54 -14.15 -10.93 -9.83
N PHE A 55 -13.79 -10.61 -8.59
CA PHE A 55 -12.63 -9.75 -8.32
C PHE A 55 -11.29 -10.40 -8.67
N ALA A 56 -11.26 -11.72 -8.90
CA ALA A 56 -10.05 -12.44 -9.32
C ALA A 56 -9.50 -11.90 -10.64
N TRP A 57 -10.33 -11.70 -11.66
CA TRP A 57 -9.91 -11.10 -12.92
C TRP A 57 -9.42 -9.67 -12.73
N THR A 58 -10.13 -8.87 -11.91
CA THR A 58 -9.70 -7.50 -11.61
C THR A 58 -8.32 -7.49 -10.95
N PHE A 59 -8.07 -8.39 -9.99
CA PHE A 59 -6.79 -8.53 -9.33
C PHE A 59 -5.67 -8.91 -10.31
N TRP A 60 -5.86 -9.95 -11.12
CA TRP A 60 -4.85 -10.40 -12.08
C TRP A 60 -4.56 -9.35 -13.16
N ILE A 61 -5.58 -8.65 -13.66
CA ILE A 61 -5.39 -7.53 -14.60
C ILE A 61 -4.56 -6.42 -13.96
N MET A 62 -4.89 -6.03 -12.72
CA MET A 62 -4.13 -5.01 -11.99
C MET A 62 -2.69 -5.47 -11.70
N LEU A 63 -2.48 -6.76 -11.40
CA LEU A 63 -1.16 -7.32 -11.16
C LEU A 63 -0.30 -7.34 -12.43
N ILE A 64 -0.87 -7.75 -13.57
CA ILE A 64 -0.20 -7.69 -14.87
C ILE A 64 0.11 -6.24 -15.25
N ALA A 65 -0.85 -5.33 -15.05
CA ALA A 65 -0.64 -3.90 -15.30
C ALA A 65 0.47 -3.32 -14.42
N ALA A 66 0.54 -3.72 -13.14
CA ALA A 66 1.63 -3.33 -12.25
C ALA A 66 2.98 -3.92 -12.71
N GLY A 67 3.01 -5.18 -13.14
CA GLY A 67 4.21 -5.79 -13.72
C GLY A 67 4.69 -5.07 -14.98
N LEU A 68 3.77 -4.72 -15.89
CA LEU A 68 4.07 -3.92 -17.07
C LEU A 68 4.57 -2.53 -16.69
N ALA A 69 3.95 -1.87 -15.70
CA ALA A 69 4.40 -0.58 -15.21
C ALA A 69 5.81 -0.65 -14.63
N VAL A 70 6.12 -1.66 -13.82
CA VAL A 70 7.47 -1.90 -13.28
C VAL A 70 8.48 -2.14 -14.41
N PHE A 71 8.13 -2.94 -15.42
CA PHE A 71 8.97 -3.16 -16.58
C PHE A 71 9.24 -1.86 -17.36
N LEU A 72 8.21 -1.08 -17.67
CA LEU A 72 8.36 0.20 -18.37
C LEU A 72 9.16 1.23 -17.55
N ILE A 73 8.97 1.26 -16.24
CA ILE A 73 9.74 2.10 -15.33
C ILE A 73 11.22 1.67 -15.37
N LYS A 74 11.52 0.38 -15.24
CA LYS A 74 12.89 -0.14 -15.34
C LYS A 74 13.55 0.29 -16.64
N GLU A 75 12.93 -0.01 -17.78
CA GLU A 75 13.50 0.32 -19.10
C GLU A 75 13.66 1.83 -19.29
N GLY A 76 12.72 2.64 -18.78
CA GLY A 76 12.79 4.09 -18.84
C GLY A 76 13.90 4.70 -17.98
N LEU A 77 14.09 4.17 -16.76
CA LEU A 77 15.13 4.62 -15.83
C LEU A 77 16.53 4.20 -16.31
N GLU A 78 16.70 2.95 -16.75
CA GLU A 78 17.96 2.44 -17.29
C GLU A 78 18.31 3.07 -18.66
N GLY A 79 17.30 3.34 -19.48
CA GLY A 79 17.45 3.98 -20.79
C GLY A 79 17.84 5.46 -20.74
N GLY A 80 17.99 6.05 -19.55
CA GLY A 80 18.44 7.44 -19.40
C GLY A 80 17.49 8.47 -20.02
N VAL A 81 16.18 8.17 -20.09
CA VAL A 81 15.18 9.11 -20.61
C VAL A 81 15.18 10.34 -19.70
N GLY A 82 15.79 11.43 -20.18
CA GLY A 82 16.42 12.48 -19.36
C GLY A 82 15.55 13.22 -18.34
N MET A 83 14.24 12.99 -18.31
CA MET A 83 13.32 13.59 -17.34
C MET A 83 12.66 12.59 -16.39
N LEU A 84 12.78 11.26 -16.60
CA LEU A 84 12.10 10.27 -15.75
C LEU A 84 12.68 10.21 -14.33
N ASN A 85 14.00 10.33 -14.19
CA ASN A 85 14.66 10.39 -12.89
C ASN A 85 14.16 11.58 -12.06
N THR A 86 14.12 12.77 -12.66
CA THR A 86 13.60 13.98 -12.02
C THR A 86 12.11 13.85 -11.72
N LEU A 87 11.32 13.27 -12.64
CA LEU A 87 9.90 13.05 -12.41
C LEU A 87 9.66 12.16 -11.19
N PHE A 88 10.28 10.99 -11.12
CA PHE A 88 10.01 9.99 -10.08
C PHE A 88 10.69 10.27 -8.73
N PHE A 89 11.90 10.85 -8.74
CA PHE A 89 12.68 11.04 -7.51
C PHE A 89 12.71 12.49 -7.02
N ALA A 90 12.39 13.48 -7.86
CA ALA A 90 12.26 14.87 -7.39
C ALA A 90 10.80 15.31 -7.31
N ALA A 91 10.02 15.22 -8.40
CA ALA A 91 8.67 15.79 -8.45
C ALA A 91 7.60 14.91 -7.77
N PHE A 92 7.62 13.60 -8.05
CA PHE A 92 6.62 12.64 -7.58
C PHE A 92 6.47 12.60 -6.04
N PRO A 93 7.55 12.65 -5.22
CA PRO A 93 7.43 12.78 -3.77
C PRO A 93 6.51 13.93 -3.33
N TYR A 94 6.65 15.12 -3.91
CA TYR A 94 5.81 16.27 -3.57
C TYR A 94 4.35 16.07 -4.00
N ILE A 95 4.12 15.51 -5.19
CA ILE A 95 2.77 15.21 -5.69
C ILE A 95 2.06 14.23 -4.75
N THR A 96 2.74 13.14 -4.37
CA THR A 96 2.17 12.11 -3.52
C THR A 96 1.87 12.62 -2.11
N VAL A 97 2.76 13.44 -1.53
CA VAL A 97 2.54 14.08 -0.23
C VAL A 97 1.39 15.09 -0.29
N ALA A 98 1.30 15.91 -1.35
CA ALA A 98 0.19 16.85 -1.53
C ALA A 98 -1.16 16.12 -1.63
N ILE A 99 -1.24 15.06 -2.44
CA ILE A 99 -2.43 14.20 -2.55
C ILE A 99 -2.78 13.60 -1.18
N PHE A 100 -1.79 13.08 -0.46
CA PHE A 100 -1.97 12.49 0.85
C PHE A 100 -2.57 13.49 1.83
N ILE A 101 -1.98 14.69 1.97
CA ILE A 101 -2.45 15.70 2.93
C ILE A 101 -3.84 16.19 2.55
N LEU A 102 -4.03 16.68 1.32
CA LEU A 102 -5.29 17.28 0.88
C LEU A 102 -6.43 16.25 0.85
N GLY A 103 -6.16 15.07 0.30
CA GLY A 103 -7.12 13.97 0.25
C GLY A 103 -7.52 13.47 1.64
N SER A 104 -6.57 13.39 2.57
CA SER A 104 -6.82 12.93 3.94
C SER A 104 -7.69 13.93 4.69
N ILE A 105 -7.36 15.22 4.61
CA ILE A 105 -8.16 16.30 5.23
C ILE A 105 -9.58 16.31 4.66
N TYR A 106 -9.72 16.29 3.34
CA TYR A 106 -11.02 16.27 2.68
C TYR A 106 -11.85 15.06 3.12
N ARG A 107 -11.28 13.85 3.06
CA ARG A 107 -12.00 12.62 3.43
C ARG A 107 -12.42 12.63 4.89
N TYR A 108 -11.56 13.10 5.79
CA TYR A 108 -11.84 13.14 7.22
C TYR A 108 -12.95 14.15 7.55
N ARG A 109 -12.93 15.34 6.94
CA ARG A 109 -13.93 16.40 7.18
C ARG A 109 -15.27 16.11 6.52
N ASN A 110 -15.27 15.66 5.28
CA ASN A 110 -16.50 15.51 4.49
C ASN A 110 -17.12 14.12 4.61
N THR A 111 -16.30 13.09 4.86
CA THR A 111 -16.75 11.69 4.90
C THR A 111 -16.11 10.91 6.04
N GLY A 112 -15.97 11.53 7.21
CA GLY A 112 -15.30 10.93 8.38
C GLY A 112 -15.85 9.57 8.77
N PHE A 113 -17.16 9.32 8.60
CA PHE A 113 -17.79 8.02 8.85
C PHE A 113 -17.27 6.88 7.94
N LYS A 114 -16.66 7.19 6.79
CA LYS A 114 -16.01 6.22 5.90
C LYS A 114 -14.56 5.92 6.28
N VAL A 115 -14.04 6.55 7.34
CA VAL A 115 -12.70 6.29 7.87
C VAL A 115 -12.81 5.16 8.89
N SER A 116 -12.57 3.93 8.42
CA SER A 116 -12.66 2.71 9.22
C SER A 116 -11.71 1.64 8.66
N SER A 117 -11.36 0.65 9.48
CA SER A 117 -10.59 -0.51 9.06
C SER A 117 -11.33 -1.41 8.06
N LEU A 118 -12.65 -1.24 7.91
CA LEU A 118 -13.52 -2.06 7.05
C LEU A 118 -13.29 -3.57 7.29
N SER A 119 -13.42 -3.98 8.55
CA SER A 119 -13.20 -5.36 8.96
C SER A 119 -14.21 -6.31 8.30
N THR A 120 -13.71 -7.43 7.78
CA THR A 120 -14.55 -8.52 7.25
C THR A 120 -14.51 -9.76 8.15
N GLN A 121 -14.07 -9.61 9.41
CA GLN A 121 -13.93 -10.72 10.36
C GLN A 121 -15.25 -11.42 10.65
N PHE A 122 -16.35 -10.66 10.75
CA PHE A 122 -17.67 -11.21 10.99
C PHE A 122 -18.13 -12.18 9.89
N LEU A 123 -17.74 -11.94 8.64
CA LEU A 123 -18.12 -12.78 7.50
C LEU A 123 -17.31 -14.09 7.45
N GLU A 124 -16.03 -14.01 7.82
CA GLU A 124 -15.09 -15.12 7.88
C GLU A 124 -13.90 -14.71 8.77
N GLY A 125 -13.70 -15.41 9.89
CA GLY A 125 -12.64 -15.09 10.86
C GLY A 125 -11.50 -16.10 10.96
N LYS A 126 -11.69 -17.34 10.49
CA LYS A 126 -10.72 -18.43 10.69
C LYS A 126 -9.46 -18.21 9.86
N GLN A 127 -9.61 -17.92 8.56
CA GLN A 127 -8.48 -17.59 7.69
C GLN A 127 -7.96 -16.18 7.96
N LEU A 128 -8.82 -15.26 8.41
CA LEU A 128 -8.43 -13.89 8.71
C LEU A 128 -7.32 -13.83 9.76
N PHE A 129 -7.38 -14.63 10.82
CA PHE A 129 -6.35 -14.61 11.87
C PHE A 129 -4.96 -14.90 11.30
N TRP A 130 -4.83 -15.99 10.54
CA TRP A 130 -3.57 -16.43 9.93
C TRP A 130 -3.06 -15.52 8.82
N GLY A 131 -3.92 -14.73 8.18
CA GLY A 131 -3.47 -13.69 7.24
C GLY A 131 -3.13 -12.38 7.94
N SER A 132 -4.00 -11.92 8.83
CA SER A 132 -3.93 -10.59 9.42
C SER A 132 -2.80 -10.46 10.44
N GLN A 133 -2.59 -11.46 11.30
CA GLN A 133 -1.55 -11.37 12.34
C GLN A 133 -0.14 -11.29 11.76
N PRO A 134 0.33 -12.25 10.94
CA PRO A 134 1.67 -12.16 10.36
C PRO A 134 1.83 -10.94 9.44
N PHE A 135 0.78 -10.55 8.70
CA PHE A 135 0.81 -9.33 7.90
C PHE A 135 1.07 -8.07 8.75
N HIS A 136 0.27 -7.86 9.81
CA HIS A 136 0.36 -6.62 10.60
C HIS A 136 1.61 -6.58 11.46
N TRP A 137 2.03 -7.69 12.08
CA TRP A 137 3.29 -7.72 12.82
C TRP A 137 4.50 -7.52 11.91
N GLY A 138 4.49 -8.17 10.73
CA GLY A 138 5.52 -7.98 9.72
C GLY A 138 5.63 -6.53 9.24
N ILE A 139 4.52 -5.94 8.79
CA ILE A 139 4.53 -4.57 8.26
C ILE A 139 4.80 -3.53 9.35
N LEU A 140 4.34 -3.74 10.58
CA LEU A 140 4.59 -2.80 11.69
C LEU A 140 6.07 -2.78 12.07
N PHE A 141 6.70 -3.96 12.19
CA PHE A 141 8.13 -4.05 12.46
C PHE A 141 8.94 -3.36 11.36
N LEU A 142 8.62 -3.65 10.10
CA LEU A 142 9.29 -3.02 8.95
C LEU A 142 9.07 -1.51 8.92
N PHE A 143 7.84 -1.04 9.09
CA PHE A 143 7.51 0.39 9.07
C PHE A 143 8.26 1.15 10.18
N VAL A 144 8.26 0.63 11.41
CA VAL A 144 8.99 1.24 12.52
C VAL A 144 10.49 1.18 12.28
N GLY A 145 11.02 0.08 11.74
CA GLY A 145 12.43 -0.04 11.37
C GLY A 145 12.87 1.04 10.36
N HIS A 146 12.08 1.26 9.30
CA HIS A 146 12.32 2.33 8.34
C HIS A 146 12.27 3.72 8.99
N LEU A 147 11.29 3.94 9.88
CA LEU A 147 11.15 5.21 10.59
C LEU A 147 12.35 5.47 11.51
N VAL A 148 12.81 4.46 12.25
CA VAL A 148 14.00 4.56 13.12
C VAL A 148 15.24 4.87 12.30
N ALA A 149 15.45 4.20 11.16
CA ALA A 149 16.59 4.45 10.30
C ALA A 149 16.58 5.86 9.68
N PHE A 150 15.40 6.39 9.35
CA PHE A 150 15.25 7.75 8.83
C PHE A 150 15.45 8.83 9.91
N LEU A 151 14.86 8.64 11.10
CA LEU A 151 14.92 9.60 12.20
C LEU A 151 16.29 9.61 12.89
N PHE A 152 16.89 8.43 13.09
CA PHE A 152 18.12 8.22 13.86
C PHE A 152 19.23 7.52 13.05
N PRO A 153 19.65 8.06 11.88
CA PRO A 153 20.58 7.39 10.98
C PRO A 153 21.94 7.12 11.63
N ARG A 154 22.45 8.06 12.45
CA ARG A 154 23.72 7.88 13.17
C ARG A 154 23.67 6.71 14.17
N SER A 155 22.55 6.55 14.86
CA SER A 155 22.36 5.47 15.82
C SER A 155 22.29 4.11 15.12
N VAL A 156 21.63 4.04 13.96
CA VAL A 156 21.59 2.81 13.15
C VAL A 156 22.96 2.45 12.61
N ILE A 157 23.72 3.42 12.08
CA ILE A 157 25.10 3.18 11.63
C ILE A 157 25.99 2.71 12.78
N GLY A 158 25.88 3.34 13.96
CA GLY A 158 26.62 2.93 15.16
C GLY A 158 26.23 1.53 15.66
N TRP A 159 24.94 1.17 15.58
CA TRP A 159 24.46 -0.18 15.89
C TRP A 159 25.05 -1.21 14.93
N ASN A 160 25.03 -0.89 13.63
CA ASN A 160 25.50 -1.75 12.54
C ASN A 160 27.04 -1.86 12.46
N GLY A 161 27.77 -1.02 13.19
CA GLY A 161 29.23 -1.10 13.27
C GLY A 161 29.73 -2.42 13.87
N GLU A 162 28.89 -3.10 14.66
CA GLU A 162 29.17 -4.43 15.19
C GLU A 162 28.52 -5.51 14.28
N PRO A 163 29.29 -6.43 13.67
CA PRO A 163 28.76 -7.39 12.70
C PRO A 163 27.58 -8.24 13.21
N VAL A 164 27.62 -8.66 14.47
CA VAL A 164 26.53 -9.45 15.08
C VAL A 164 25.23 -8.64 15.14
N ARG A 165 25.32 -7.36 15.51
CA ARG A 165 24.16 -6.46 15.62
C ARG A 165 23.54 -6.13 14.27
N LEU A 166 24.38 -5.92 13.25
CA LEU A 166 23.97 -5.78 11.86
C LEU A 166 23.22 -7.02 11.38
N LEU A 167 23.78 -8.21 11.57
CA LEU A 167 23.14 -9.46 11.17
C LEU A 167 21.80 -9.67 11.87
N ILE A 168 21.70 -9.40 13.18
CA ILE A 168 20.42 -9.48 13.91
C ILE A 168 19.38 -8.56 13.27
N LEU A 169 19.74 -7.32 12.94
CA LEU A 169 18.81 -6.35 12.34
C LEU A 169 18.38 -6.78 10.93
N GLU A 170 19.33 -7.17 10.07
CA GLU A 170 19.04 -7.60 8.69
C GLU A 170 18.18 -8.89 8.66
N ILE A 171 18.55 -9.90 9.46
CA ILE A 171 17.85 -11.19 9.51
C ILE A 171 16.45 -11.00 10.09
N SER A 172 16.30 -10.26 11.19
CA SER A 172 14.99 -10.00 11.78
C SER A 172 14.08 -9.25 10.80
N SER A 173 14.60 -8.21 10.15
CA SER A 173 13.86 -7.46 9.11
C SER A 173 13.44 -8.38 7.96
N PHE A 174 14.32 -9.26 7.49
CA PHE A 174 14.01 -10.23 6.44
C PHE A 174 12.91 -11.21 6.85
N VAL A 175 12.97 -11.76 8.08
CA VAL A 175 11.95 -12.67 8.62
C VAL A 175 10.59 -11.96 8.73
N PHE A 176 10.55 -10.72 9.19
CA PHE A 176 9.31 -9.94 9.26
C PHE A 176 8.77 -9.58 7.87
N ALA A 177 9.63 -9.38 6.88
CA ALA A 177 9.22 -9.21 5.48
C ALA A 177 8.59 -10.49 4.90
N LEU A 178 9.16 -11.66 5.18
CA LEU A 178 8.57 -12.95 4.81
C LEU A 178 7.22 -13.18 5.51
N SER A 179 7.13 -12.83 6.80
CA SER A 179 5.88 -12.86 7.57
C SER A 179 4.81 -11.95 6.94
N ALA A 180 5.18 -10.72 6.57
CA ALA A 180 4.30 -9.78 5.89
C ALA A 180 3.81 -10.33 4.53
N LEU A 181 4.71 -10.91 3.73
CA LEU A 181 4.37 -11.51 2.45
C LEU A 181 3.42 -12.70 2.61
N TYR A 182 3.72 -13.61 3.53
CA TYR A 182 2.87 -14.75 3.83
C TYR A 182 1.46 -14.31 4.23
N GLY A 183 1.36 -13.37 5.19
CA GLY A 183 0.08 -12.83 5.61
C GLY A 183 -0.70 -12.18 4.47
N LEU A 184 -0.02 -11.43 3.61
CA LEU A 184 -0.63 -10.82 2.42
C LEU A 184 -1.18 -11.87 1.45
N ILE A 185 -0.42 -12.93 1.15
CA ILE A 185 -0.84 -14.02 0.26
C ILE A 185 -2.10 -14.70 0.82
N VAL A 186 -2.14 -15.00 2.12
CA VAL A 186 -3.32 -15.58 2.78
C VAL A 186 -4.51 -14.63 2.71
N LEU A 187 -4.32 -13.32 2.89
CA LEU A 187 -5.39 -12.33 2.79
C LEU A 187 -5.94 -12.19 1.36
N ILE A 188 -5.08 -12.25 0.34
CA ILE A 188 -5.48 -12.25 -1.07
C ILE A 188 -6.27 -13.52 -1.38
N TYR A 189 -5.73 -14.69 -1.03
CA TYR A 189 -6.39 -15.98 -1.23
C TYR A 189 -7.77 -16.00 -0.58
N ARG A 190 -7.86 -15.57 0.68
CA ARG A 190 -9.11 -15.46 1.44
C ARG A 190 -10.13 -14.56 0.73
N ARG A 191 -9.69 -13.37 0.27
CA ARG A 191 -10.59 -12.37 -0.35
C ARG A 191 -11.12 -12.84 -1.70
N LEU A 192 -10.30 -13.53 -2.49
CA LEU A 192 -10.70 -14.04 -3.80
C LEU A 192 -11.48 -15.36 -3.72
N GLY A 193 -11.18 -16.21 -2.72
CA GLY A 193 -11.80 -17.54 -2.57
C GLY A 193 -13.14 -17.56 -1.83
N THR A 194 -13.40 -16.60 -0.94
CA THR A 194 -14.59 -16.66 -0.06
C THR A 194 -15.78 -15.88 -0.62
N ARG A 195 -16.89 -16.58 -0.91
CA ARG A 195 -18.13 -16.00 -1.48
C ARG A 195 -18.68 -14.82 -0.68
N ARG A 196 -18.66 -14.89 0.65
CA ARG A 196 -19.18 -13.80 1.51
C ARG A 196 -18.32 -12.54 1.42
N ILE A 197 -17.00 -12.70 1.32
CA ILE A 197 -16.06 -11.58 1.27
C ILE A 197 -16.09 -10.91 -0.10
N SER A 198 -16.23 -11.68 -1.18
CA SER A 198 -16.30 -11.14 -2.53
C SER A 198 -17.50 -10.19 -2.72
N MET A 199 -18.59 -10.39 -1.99
CA MET A 199 -19.77 -9.51 -2.05
C MET A 199 -19.53 -8.10 -1.50
N VAL A 200 -18.60 -7.96 -0.54
CA VAL A 200 -18.27 -6.67 0.11
C VAL A 200 -16.92 -6.09 -0.34
N THR A 201 -16.27 -6.74 -1.30
CA THR A 201 -14.99 -6.31 -1.85
C THR A 201 -15.21 -5.23 -2.92
N ASN A 202 -14.24 -4.33 -3.07
CA ASN A 202 -14.23 -3.31 -4.12
C ASN A 202 -12.91 -3.31 -4.90
N LYS A 203 -12.86 -2.54 -6.01
CA LYS A 203 -11.67 -2.46 -6.87
C LYS A 203 -10.45 -1.84 -6.16
N MET A 204 -10.67 -0.91 -5.22
CA MET A 204 -9.59 -0.30 -4.44
C MET A 204 -8.93 -1.31 -3.48
N ASP A 205 -9.65 -2.32 -2.99
CA ASP A 205 -9.05 -3.41 -2.22
C ASP A 205 -8.07 -4.22 -3.08
N MET A 206 -8.38 -4.43 -4.36
CA MET A 206 -7.48 -5.14 -5.29
C MET A 206 -6.24 -4.31 -5.58
N LEU A 207 -6.40 -3.00 -5.83
CA LEU A 207 -5.28 -2.08 -5.99
C LEU A 207 -4.36 -2.10 -4.77
N VAL A 208 -4.93 -2.03 -3.57
CA VAL A 208 -4.17 -2.10 -2.31
C VAL A 208 -3.34 -3.37 -2.22
N TYR A 209 -3.93 -4.53 -2.56
CA TYR A 209 -3.19 -5.78 -2.53
C TYR A 209 -2.06 -5.85 -3.56
N VAL A 210 -2.30 -5.35 -4.78
CA VAL A 210 -1.26 -5.30 -5.82
C VAL A 210 -0.11 -4.39 -5.39
N VAL A 211 -0.42 -3.19 -4.89
CA VAL A 211 0.60 -2.23 -4.45
C VAL A 211 1.41 -2.76 -3.27
N LEU A 212 0.77 -3.36 -2.27
CA LEU A 212 1.49 -4.00 -1.15
C LEU A 212 2.34 -5.18 -1.61
N PHE A 213 1.83 -5.97 -2.55
CA PHE A 213 2.57 -7.09 -3.11
C PHE A 213 3.83 -6.60 -3.83
N THR A 214 3.73 -5.56 -4.66
CA THR A 214 4.89 -4.91 -5.29
C THR A 214 5.86 -4.33 -4.26
N GLN A 215 5.37 -3.66 -3.22
CA GLN A 215 6.23 -3.09 -2.16
C GLN A 215 7.01 -4.16 -1.40
N ILE A 216 6.34 -5.23 -0.97
CA ILE A 216 6.96 -6.28 -0.16
C ILE A 216 7.92 -7.12 -1.01
N THR A 217 7.55 -7.45 -2.26
CA THR A 217 8.41 -8.23 -3.15
C THR A 217 9.66 -7.46 -3.58
N SER A 218 9.53 -6.16 -3.90
CA SER A 218 10.71 -5.31 -4.15
C SER A 218 11.60 -5.18 -2.90
N GLY A 219 11.01 -5.04 -1.70
CA GLY A 219 11.77 -5.00 -0.44
C GLY A 219 12.51 -6.30 -0.11
N LEU A 220 11.89 -7.45 -0.36
CA LEU A 220 12.56 -8.75 -0.27
C LEU A 220 13.68 -8.89 -1.31
N GLY A 221 13.47 -8.38 -2.52
CA GLY A 221 14.51 -8.29 -3.55
C GLY A 221 15.72 -7.48 -3.07
N ILE A 222 15.48 -6.33 -2.43
CA ILE A 222 16.54 -5.53 -1.80
C ILE A 222 17.31 -6.36 -0.76
N ALA A 223 16.60 -7.01 0.16
CA ALA A 223 17.24 -7.81 1.22
C ALA A 223 18.10 -8.96 0.68
N LEU A 224 17.73 -9.54 -0.46
CA LEU A 224 18.46 -10.64 -1.10
C LEU A 224 19.64 -10.16 -1.96
N PHE A 225 19.44 -9.11 -2.76
CA PHE A 225 20.39 -8.71 -3.81
C PHE A 225 21.21 -7.46 -3.47
N ALA A 226 20.72 -6.57 -2.60
CA ALA A 226 21.39 -5.36 -2.16
C ALA A 226 21.61 -5.39 -0.64
N ARG A 227 22.48 -6.34 -0.22
CA ARG A 227 22.83 -6.61 1.18
C ARG A 227 23.19 -5.35 1.96
N TRP A 228 23.01 -5.42 3.28
CA TRP A 228 23.31 -4.34 4.23
C TRP A 228 22.38 -3.14 4.04
N GLY A 229 21.12 -3.46 3.74
CA GLY A 229 19.99 -2.54 3.55
C GLY A 229 19.95 -1.43 4.58
N SER A 230 20.03 -1.80 5.84
CA SER A 230 19.91 -0.89 6.97
C SER A 230 21.04 0.14 7.04
N THR A 231 22.26 -0.23 6.66
CA THR A 231 23.42 0.66 6.67
C THR A 231 23.33 1.69 5.55
N TRP A 232 23.13 1.25 4.30
CA TRP A 232 23.04 2.19 3.19
C TRP A 232 21.73 2.98 3.16
N PHE A 233 20.65 2.46 3.76
CA PHE A 233 19.44 3.24 4.01
C PHE A 233 19.74 4.46 4.89
N ALA A 234 20.47 4.25 5.99
CA ALA A 234 20.83 5.31 6.92
C ALA A 234 21.87 6.28 6.33
N SER A 235 22.86 5.79 5.57
CA SER A 235 23.92 6.63 5.01
C SER A 235 23.57 7.33 3.71
N THR A 236 22.68 6.75 2.89
CA THR A 236 22.47 7.18 1.50
C THR A 236 21.01 7.56 1.24
N LEU A 237 20.05 6.70 1.59
CA LEU A 237 18.64 6.98 1.33
C LEU A 237 18.08 8.05 2.28
N THR A 238 18.55 8.10 3.52
CA THR A 238 18.11 9.10 4.51
C THR A 238 18.50 10.52 4.10
N PRO A 239 19.73 10.82 3.66
CA PRO A 239 20.06 12.11 3.06
C PRO A 239 19.15 12.49 1.88
N TYR A 240 18.88 11.58 0.94
CA TYR A 240 17.93 11.81 -0.16
C TYR A 240 16.55 12.20 0.37
N LEU A 241 15.97 11.42 1.30
CA LEU A 241 14.65 11.72 1.86
C LEU A 241 14.63 13.08 2.57
N ARG A 242 15.69 13.42 3.32
CA ARG A 242 15.83 14.73 3.96
C ARG A 242 15.92 15.88 2.95
N SER A 243 16.57 15.66 1.80
CA SER A 243 16.66 16.65 0.71
C SER A 243 15.28 17.01 0.13
N ILE A 244 14.36 16.03 0.05
CA ILE A 244 12.96 16.25 -0.33
C ILE A 244 12.26 17.16 0.68
N PHE A 245 12.39 16.87 1.98
CA PHE A 245 11.79 17.70 3.03
C PHE A 245 12.44 19.08 3.15
N ALA A 246 13.69 19.23 2.71
CA ALA A 246 14.40 20.51 2.61
C ALA A 246 14.06 21.30 1.34
N PHE A 247 13.16 20.81 0.48
CA PHE A 247 12.80 21.41 -0.81
C PHE A 247 13.98 21.62 -1.78
N ASN A 248 15.05 20.82 -1.62
CA ASN A 248 16.22 20.82 -2.50
C ASN A 248 16.58 19.37 -2.85
N PRO A 249 15.82 18.71 -3.75
CA PRO A 249 15.92 17.28 -3.99
C PRO A 249 17.28 16.88 -4.59
N ASP A 250 18.08 16.12 -3.85
CA ASP A 250 19.32 15.51 -4.34
C ASP A 250 19.07 14.05 -4.72
N ILE A 251 18.83 13.82 -6.01
CA ILE A 251 18.44 12.50 -6.54
C ILE A 251 19.63 11.64 -6.97
N ALA A 252 20.86 12.18 -6.99
CA ALA A 252 22.01 11.54 -7.64
C ALA A 252 22.25 10.12 -7.10
N ALA A 253 22.22 9.97 -5.77
CA ALA A 253 22.45 8.69 -5.12
C ALA A 253 21.37 7.65 -5.45
N VAL A 254 20.09 8.05 -5.53
CA VAL A 254 18.99 7.13 -5.83
C VAL A 254 18.97 6.74 -7.31
N THR A 255 19.33 7.66 -8.20
CA THR A 255 19.40 7.38 -9.64
C THR A 255 20.50 6.38 -10.00
N ALA A 256 21.54 6.26 -9.17
CA ALA A 256 22.61 5.29 -9.35
C ALA A 256 22.30 3.91 -8.71
N MET A 257 21.21 3.79 -7.94
CA MET A 257 20.84 2.52 -7.31
C MET A 257 20.22 1.55 -8.32
N PRO A 258 20.29 0.23 -8.04
CA PRO A 258 19.63 -0.77 -8.87
C PRO A 258 18.11 -0.51 -9.01
N TRP A 259 17.55 -0.89 -10.17
CA TRP A 259 16.15 -0.63 -10.51
C TRP A 259 15.15 -1.14 -9.46
N PHE A 260 15.45 -2.23 -8.76
CA PHE A 260 14.54 -2.78 -7.74
C PHE A 260 14.48 -1.90 -6.48
N VAL A 261 15.55 -1.18 -6.15
CA VAL A 261 15.54 -0.16 -5.08
C VAL A 261 14.71 1.05 -5.51
N GLN A 262 14.92 1.49 -6.76
CA GLN A 262 14.16 2.58 -7.37
C GLN A 262 12.66 2.29 -7.41
N VAL A 263 12.27 1.09 -7.84
CA VAL A 263 10.87 0.63 -7.82
C VAL A 263 10.31 0.63 -6.41
N HIS A 264 11.06 0.14 -5.41
CA HIS A 264 10.63 0.15 -4.01
C HIS A 264 10.35 1.56 -3.47
N ILE A 265 11.19 2.54 -3.84
CA ILE A 265 11.01 3.96 -3.48
C ILE A 265 9.76 4.52 -4.17
N ILE A 266 9.60 4.28 -5.47
CA ILE A 266 8.45 4.75 -6.25
C ILE A 266 7.15 4.15 -5.70
N SER A 267 7.13 2.84 -5.41
CA SER A 267 5.95 2.18 -4.84
C SER A 267 5.65 2.65 -3.42
N ALA A 268 6.67 3.01 -2.62
CA ALA A 268 6.46 3.61 -1.30
C ALA A 268 5.74 4.96 -1.38
N PHE A 269 6.17 5.86 -2.29
CA PHE A 269 5.46 7.12 -2.52
C PHE A 269 4.06 6.89 -3.13
N PHE A 270 3.90 5.89 -3.99
CA PHE A 270 2.58 5.55 -4.51
C PHE A 270 1.63 5.06 -3.42
N ILE A 271 2.10 4.28 -2.44
CA ILE A 271 1.32 3.92 -1.25
C ILE A 271 0.81 5.19 -0.56
N ILE A 272 1.69 6.19 -0.35
CA ILE A 272 1.34 7.47 0.28
C ILE A 272 0.18 8.16 -0.48
N ALA A 273 0.26 8.23 -1.80
CA ALA A 273 -0.78 8.85 -2.63
C ALA A 273 -2.14 8.11 -2.56
N VAL A 274 -2.13 6.79 -2.38
CA VAL A 274 -3.35 5.96 -2.35
C VAL A 274 -4.02 5.94 -0.97
N ILE A 275 -3.33 6.35 0.10
CA ILE A 275 -3.89 6.39 1.46
C ILE A 275 -5.27 7.05 1.55
N PRO A 276 -5.48 8.29 1.09
CA PRO A 276 -6.76 8.97 1.27
C PRO A 276 -7.92 8.31 0.51
N PHE A 277 -7.64 7.48 -0.51
CA PHE A 277 -8.68 6.85 -1.34
C PHE A 277 -8.95 5.39 -0.97
N SER A 278 -8.17 4.82 -0.05
CA SER A 278 -8.20 3.40 0.24
C SER A 278 -8.50 3.12 1.71
N ARG A 279 -8.53 1.84 2.07
CA ARG A 279 -8.63 1.44 3.47
C ARG A 279 -7.42 1.84 4.30
N PHE A 280 -6.27 2.19 3.71
CA PHE A 280 -5.07 2.56 4.46
C PHE A 280 -5.29 3.74 5.41
N MET A 281 -6.25 4.62 5.15
CA MET A 281 -6.65 5.69 6.06
C MET A 281 -6.85 5.24 7.52
N HIS A 282 -7.19 3.96 7.76
CA HIS A 282 -7.29 3.40 9.12
C HIS A 282 -6.00 3.52 9.93
N PHE A 283 -4.82 3.56 9.29
CA PHE A 283 -3.54 3.68 9.99
C PHE A 283 -3.40 5.05 10.68
N LEU A 284 -4.03 6.11 10.14
CA LEU A 284 -4.00 7.45 10.71
C LEU A 284 -4.85 7.61 11.97
N VAL A 285 -5.76 6.67 12.21
CA VAL A 285 -6.68 6.67 13.36
C VAL A 285 -6.36 5.53 14.32
N ALA A 286 -5.07 5.20 14.46
CA ALA A 286 -4.59 4.24 15.44
C ALA A 286 -4.98 4.71 16.86
N PRO A 287 -5.62 3.85 17.68
CA PRO A 287 -6.19 4.25 18.98
C PRO A 287 -5.11 4.34 20.07
N ILE A 288 -4.07 5.15 19.84
CA ILE A 288 -2.97 5.36 20.81
C ILE A 288 -3.50 6.10 22.06
N ASP A 289 -4.53 6.93 21.89
CA ASP A 289 -5.26 7.61 22.96
C ASP A 289 -6.01 6.64 23.88
N TYR A 290 -6.26 5.39 23.46
CA TYR A 290 -6.95 4.42 24.31
C TYR A 290 -6.11 3.96 25.50
N ILE A 291 -4.77 4.01 25.40
CA ILE A 291 -3.84 3.52 26.45
C ILE A 291 -4.04 4.26 27.79
N TRP A 292 -4.38 5.54 27.72
CA TRP A 292 -4.54 6.46 28.85
C TRP A 292 -5.97 7.01 28.98
N ARG A 293 -6.92 6.51 28.18
CA ARG A 293 -8.32 6.94 28.24
C ARG A 293 -9.06 6.21 29.35
N ASN A 294 -9.83 6.96 30.15
CA ASN A 294 -10.71 6.39 31.16
C ASN A 294 -11.76 5.44 30.52
N TYR A 295 -12.05 4.33 31.20
CA TYR A 295 -13.03 3.33 30.75
C TYR A 295 -14.40 3.92 30.45
N GLN A 296 -14.89 4.82 31.30
CA GLN A 296 -16.17 5.48 31.12
C GLN A 296 -15.98 6.87 30.51
N VAL A 297 -16.58 7.09 29.34
CA VAL A 297 -16.67 8.42 28.72
C VAL A 297 -18.12 8.86 28.71
N VAL A 298 -18.41 9.92 29.47
CA VAL A 298 -19.73 10.53 29.54
C VAL A 298 -19.74 11.82 28.71
N VAL A 299 -20.42 11.77 27.57
CA VAL A 299 -20.69 12.93 26.71
C VAL A 299 -22.00 13.55 27.16
N TRP A 300 -21.96 14.81 27.59
CA TRP A 300 -23.14 15.52 28.06
C TRP A 300 -23.72 16.35 26.93
N ASN A 301 -25.04 16.31 26.75
CA ASN A 301 -25.76 17.12 25.76
C ASN A 301 -26.05 18.56 26.26
N TYR A 302 -25.40 18.98 27.35
CA TYR A 302 -25.55 20.32 27.93
C TYR A 302 -24.21 20.85 28.44
N ASN A 303 -24.07 22.17 28.50
CA ASN A 303 -22.83 22.83 28.89
C ASN A 303 -22.62 22.74 30.41
N ARG A 304 -21.67 21.90 30.88
CA ARG A 304 -21.34 21.77 32.31
C ARG A 304 -20.92 23.09 32.97
N LYS A 305 -20.36 24.04 32.23
CA LYS A 305 -19.95 25.36 32.78
C LYS A 305 -21.15 26.25 33.13
N LEU A 306 -22.34 25.93 32.62
CA LEU A 306 -23.58 26.63 32.96
C LEU A 306 -24.26 26.07 34.22
N ILE A 307 -23.72 25.00 34.83
CA ILE A 307 -24.19 24.56 36.13
C ILE A 307 -23.80 25.62 37.16
N ARG A 308 -24.76 26.46 37.54
CA ARG A 308 -24.67 27.27 38.76
C ARG A 308 -24.35 26.31 39.90
N LYS A 309 -23.21 26.50 40.58
CA LYS A 309 -22.95 25.85 41.87
C LYS A 309 -24.05 26.30 42.83
N SER A 310 -25.13 25.54 42.95
CA SER A 310 -26.12 25.79 43.99
C SER A 310 -25.47 25.41 45.31
N THR A 311 -25.00 26.41 46.05
CA THR A 311 -24.48 26.24 47.42
C THR A 311 -25.60 26.13 48.44
N ARG A 312 -26.88 26.29 48.03
CA ARG A 312 -28.04 26.08 48.90
C ARG A 312 -28.57 24.67 48.77
N HIS A 313 -28.34 23.87 49.82
CA HIS A 313 -29.15 22.71 50.14
C HIS A 313 -30.47 23.20 50.75
N THR A 314 -31.56 23.18 49.98
CA THR A 314 -32.92 23.34 50.53
C THR A 314 -33.51 21.95 50.79
N PHE A 315 -33.62 21.57 52.06
CA PHE A 315 -34.32 20.34 52.46
C PHE A 315 -35.81 20.42 52.03
N GLY A 316 -36.35 19.32 51.49
CA GLY A 316 -37.79 19.17 51.23
C GLY A 316 -38.30 19.47 49.81
N ARG A 317 -37.47 19.88 48.85
CA ARG A 317 -37.89 20.00 47.43
C ARG A 317 -37.19 18.96 46.54
N LYS A 318 -37.99 18.08 45.91
CA LYS A 318 -37.51 17.18 44.87
C LYS A 318 -36.99 17.97 43.67
N ILE A 319 -35.84 17.56 43.14
CA ILE A 319 -35.22 18.14 41.96
C ILE A 319 -36.13 17.85 40.76
N LYS A 320 -36.54 18.88 40.03
CA LYS A 320 -37.51 18.79 38.92
C LYS A 320 -36.92 18.29 37.58
N ASN A 321 -35.65 17.88 37.56
CA ASN A 321 -35.02 17.44 36.31
C ASN A 321 -35.10 15.91 36.20
N HIS A 322 -36.20 15.44 35.64
CA HIS A 322 -36.31 14.18 34.91
C HIS A 322 -36.38 14.49 33.42
#